data_AF-A0A7S1W229-F1
#
_entry.id   AF-A0A7S1W229-F1
#
_cell.length_a   1.000
_cell.length_b   1.000
_cell.length_c   1.000
_cell.angle_alpha   90.00
_cell.angle_beta   90.00
_cell.angle_gamma   90.00
#
_symmetry.space_group_name_H-M   'P 1'
#
loop_
_entity.id
_entity.type
_entity.pdbx_description
1 polymer ?
#
loop_
_entity_poly.entity_id
_entity_poly.type
_entity_poly.pdbx_seq_one_letter_code
_entity_poly.pdbx_strand_id
1 'polypeptide(L)'
;MDYSEDTNYWDWRAREWFIVKTAEVWRSQDGVIMPNLVMGVEAREQIVTEDGKLEDAPMTNSDHPLVIYGESFTRYFDLIAERLSVIYHLRELTKAQIIARFIMDSGVQLDESWLKALGKDAMTELKIPQHRREIGRLQLRVYNGEYYQEPDQELGLNIWGVYGGVDLNLDNFDLSEAQQSDKSVLPGEPIDLNKLTEDELRQMIIDHGGTIPPGISEKPDLIEIMLAIMESFQDFWGCISGSGPSPYSREDQSLLRKIFNPFLSDRRLDFDRFIPPTRDSEYIQKLREMLDEEWFVMEERRKIFMSPEFTPGQHSPPFPYAWRSKYGVAIDNSVPRALGEIAGGRLLTKVHSSKASLESVRRMKLIFDGLTEEGTRYRIYNDGRQEVRTVQEHDQGETVVVTFTLGRPTPSKADGSISGKESVIQVTLCAGVGGEGPISSLEGPEQLEMEGGCEVMPHYRFFVLAETKGSRGNHRIVTEMLSDGTVTWEEDPPDIEHRRSRAGVLNSFACKSCSVQALREHRKEWLGKCS
;
A
#
# COMPACT_ATOMS: atom_id res chain seq x y z
N MET A 1 4.06 -4.71 20.74
CA MET A 1 4.36 -3.95 21.96
C MET A 1 5.62 -3.18 21.68
N ASP A 2 5.57 -1.85 21.78
CA ASP A 2 6.74 -1.00 21.60
C ASP A 2 7.27 -0.66 22.99
N TYR A 3 8.31 -1.37 23.43
CA TYR A 3 8.91 -1.19 24.75
C TYR A 3 9.91 -0.01 24.78
N SER A 4 10.17 0.60 23.62
CA SER A 4 11.24 1.59 23.46
C SER A 4 10.86 3.01 23.89
N GLU A 5 9.57 3.30 24.07
CA GLU A 5 9.08 4.67 24.35
C GLU A 5 9.22 5.08 25.84
N ASP A 6 9.28 4.12 26.77
CA ASP A 6 9.15 4.37 28.22
C ASP A 6 10.45 4.19 29.05
N THR A 7 11.57 3.83 28.43
CA THR A 7 12.82 3.52 29.16
C THR A 7 14.01 4.35 28.68
N ASN A 8 14.98 4.56 29.58
CA ASN A 8 16.16 5.33 29.24
C ASN A 8 16.95 4.57 28.18
N TYR A 9 17.27 5.26 27.09
CA TYR A 9 17.80 4.67 25.87
C TYR A 9 19.15 3.93 26.07
N TRP A 10 19.88 4.26 27.13
CA TRP A 10 21.14 3.62 27.50
C TRP A 10 20.98 2.20 28.05
N ASP A 11 19.77 1.80 28.45
CA ASP A 11 19.46 0.51 29.07
C ASP A 11 19.19 -0.61 28.03
N TRP A 12 19.43 -0.35 26.74
CA TRP A 12 19.12 -1.25 25.61
C TRP A 12 20.36 -1.86 24.95
N ARG A 13 21.50 -1.91 25.64
CA ARG A 13 22.72 -2.51 25.08
C ARG A 13 22.66 -4.02 25.22
N ALA A 14 22.09 -4.71 24.23
CA ALA A 14 22.17 -6.17 24.12
C ALA A 14 22.21 -6.61 22.66
N ARG A 15 22.62 -7.87 22.43
CA ARG A 15 22.53 -8.56 21.14
C ARG A 15 21.43 -9.60 21.15
N GLU A 16 20.67 -9.70 20.06
CA GLU A 16 19.63 -10.72 19.91
C GLU A 16 20.11 -11.87 19.02
N TRP A 17 19.86 -13.10 19.45
CA TRP A 17 20.23 -14.30 18.73
C TRP A 17 19.02 -15.17 18.48
N PHE A 18 18.79 -15.53 17.22
CA PHE A 18 17.86 -16.59 16.89
C PHE A 18 18.48 -17.92 17.25
N ILE A 19 17.86 -18.62 18.20
CA ILE A 19 18.38 -19.87 18.73
C ILE A 19 17.37 -21.00 18.56
N VAL A 20 17.90 -22.23 18.52
CA VAL A 20 17.11 -23.45 18.63
C VAL A 20 17.04 -23.83 20.10
N LYS A 21 15.83 -23.88 20.66
CA LYS A 21 15.59 -24.33 22.04
C LYS A 21 15.35 -25.83 22.13
N THR A 22 14.70 -26.38 21.12
CA THR A 22 14.43 -27.81 20.99
C THR A 22 14.55 -28.22 19.54
N ALA A 23 15.33 -29.25 19.27
CA ALA A 23 15.39 -29.93 18.00
C ALA A 23 15.30 -31.43 18.26
N GLU A 24 14.25 -32.03 17.70
CA GLU A 24 14.02 -33.46 17.74
C GLU A 24 13.54 -33.93 16.37
N VAL A 25 13.69 -35.23 16.13
CA VAL A 25 13.11 -35.87 14.96
C VAL A 25 12.12 -36.92 15.42
N TRP A 26 10.89 -36.79 14.97
CA TRP A 26 9.83 -37.72 15.26
C TRP A 26 9.61 -38.64 14.07
N ARG A 27 9.35 -39.91 14.36
CA ARG A 27 8.97 -40.91 13.35
C ARG A 27 7.56 -41.38 13.62
N SER A 28 6.67 -41.18 12.67
CA SER A 28 5.31 -41.72 12.70
C SER A 28 5.28 -43.22 12.45
N GLN A 29 4.13 -43.86 12.71
CA GLN A 29 3.95 -45.31 12.54
C GLN A 29 4.11 -45.77 11.09
N ASP A 30 3.72 -44.94 10.12
CA ASP A 30 3.92 -45.16 8.67
C ASP A 30 5.34 -44.83 8.19
N GLY A 31 6.23 -44.41 9.10
CA GLY A 31 7.63 -44.16 8.83
C GLY A 31 7.94 -42.78 8.27
N VAL A 32 6.98 -41.85 8.27
CA VAL A 32 7.24 -40.44 7.96
C VAL A 32 8.10 -39.83 9.06
N ILE A 33 9.11 -39.09 8.64
CA ILE A 33 10.04 -38.39 9.54
C ILE A 33 9.64 -36.92 9.56
N MET A 34 9.43 -36.37 10.76
CA MET A 34 9.02 -34.99 10.96
C MET A 34 9.97 -34.30 11.95
N PRO A 35 10.54 -33.13 11.59
CA PRO A 35 11.32 -32.37 12.55
C PRO A 35 10.38 -31.68 13.54
N ASN A 36 10.61 -31.90 14.84
CA ASN A 36 10.00 -31.11 15.90
C ASN A 36 11.00 -30.02 16.32
N LEU A 37 10.64 -28.76 16.06
CA LEU A 37 11.51 -27.60 16.23
C LEU A 37 10.80 -26.55 17.08
N VAL A 38 11.47 -26.14 18.16
CA VAL A 38 11.12 -24.93 18.91
C VAL A 38 12.27 -23.94 18.78
N MET A 39 12.01 -22.82 18.10
CA MET A 39 12.95 -21.71 18.00
C MET A 39 12.58 -20.59 18.98
N GLY A 40 13.54 -19.72 19.26
CA GLY A 40 13.32 -18.53 20.05
C GLY A 40 14.33 -17.44 19.75
N VAL A 41 14.24 -16.36 20.52
CA VAL A 41 15.20 -15.27 20.53
C VAL A 41 15.81 -15.18 21.92
N GLU A 42 17.13 -15.17 21.99
CA GLU A 42 17.90 -14.94 23.21
C GLU A 42 18.56 -13.58 23.12
N ALA A 43 18.33 -12.71 24.11
CA ALA A 43 19.07 -11.46 24.22
C ALA A 43 20.25 -11.64 25.17
N ARG A 44 21.41 -11.11 24.79
CA ARG A 44 22.64 -11.11 25.59
C ARG A 44 23.06 -9.67 25.86
N GLU A 45 22.97 -9.24 27.11
CA GLU A 45 23.35 -7.89 27.54
C GLU A 45 24.81 -7.62 27.17
N GLN A 46 25.13 -6.39 26.75
CA GLN A 46 26.48 -5.97 26.39
C GLN A 46 27.04 -5.00 27.43
N ILE A 47 28.20 -5.35 27.99
CA ILE A 47 28.95 -4.51 28.93
C ILE A 47 30.13 -3.85 28.22
N VAL A 48 30.48 -2.64 28.67
CA VAL A 48 31.69 -1.95 28.22
C VAL A 48 32.86 -2.43 29.09
N THR A 49 33.84 -3.06 28.46
CA THR A 49 35.09 -3.50 29.10
C THR A 49 35.97 -2.30 29.50
N GLU A 50 37.01 -2.53 30.32
CA GLU A 50 37.98 -1.49 30.72
C GLU A 50 38.67 -0.83 29.51
N ASP A 51 38.82 -1.57 28.40
CA ASP A 51 39.38 -1.08 27.13
C ASP A 51 38.38 -0.29 26.27
N GLY A 52 37.14 -0.09 26.75
CA GLY A 52 36.08 0.61 26.02
C GLY A 52 35.39 -0.23 24.94
N LYS A 53 35.67 -1.54 24.84
CA LYS A 53 35.00 -2.45 23.88
C LYS A 53 33.71 -3.01 24.46
N LEU A 54 32.71 -3.20 23.59
CA LEU A 54 31.46 -3.89 23.93
C LEU A 54 31.64 -5.41 23.83
N GLU A 55 31.34 -6.12 24.91
CA GLU A 55 31.34 -7.59 24.97
C GLU A 55 30.05 -8.08 25.66
N ASP A 56 29.63 -9.32 25.39
CA ASP A 56 28.45 -9.88 26.07
C ASP A 56 28.76 -10.07 27.56
N ALA A 57 27.80 -9.70 28.40
CA ALA A 57 27.82 -9.96 29.83
C ALA A 57 27.91 -11.46 30.08
N PRO A 58 28.80 -11.94 30.97
CA PRO A 58 28.86 -13.35 31.35
C PRO A 58 27.54 -13.91 31.89
N MET A 59 26.73 -13.02 32.47
CA MET A 59 25.37 -13.30 32.92
C MET A 59 24.50 -12.11 32.53
N THR A 60 23.49 -12.38 31.72
CA THR A 60 22.57 -11.35 31.25
C THR A 60 21.50 -11.13 32.32
N ASN A 61 21.23 -9.87 32.68
CA ASN A 61 20.19 -9.55 33.65
C ASN A 61 18.79 -9.91 33.12
N SER A 62 18.01 -10.69 33.85
CA SER A 62 16.64 -11.08 33.46
C SER A 62 15.68 -9.89 33.34
N ASP A 63 15.95 -8.81 34.09
CA ASP A 63 15.15 -7.59 34.05
C ASP A 63 15.58 -6.62 32.93
N HIS A 64 16.58 -7.00 32.11
CA HIS A 64 17.04 -6.18 31.00
C HIS A 64 15.93 -6.07 29.92
N PRO A 65 15.60 -4.86 29.40
CA PRO A 65 14.49 -4.67 28.47
C PRO A 65 14.52 -5.57 27.23
N LEU A 66 15.70 -5.77 26.62
CA LEU A 66 15.86 -6.68 25.48
C LEU A 66 15.68 -8.17 25.83
N VAL A 67 15.91 -8.58 27.08
CA VAL A 67 15.64 -9.95 27.52
C VAL A 67 14.15 -10.18 27.60
N ILE A 68 13.42 -9.25 28.24
CA ILE A 68 11.96 -9.28 28.31
C ILE A 68 11.36 -9.29 26.89
N TYR A 69 11.92 -8.48 25.98
CA TYR A 69 11.55 -8.50 24.58
C TYR A 69 11.83 -9.85 23.91
N GLY A 70 13.04 -10.40 24.04
CA GLY A 70 13.41 -11.70 23.47
C GLY A 70 12.57 -12.86 23.99
N GLU A 71 12.19 -12.84 25.28
CA GLU A 71 11.26 -13.80 25.87
C GLU A 71 9.85 -13.67 25.29
N SER A 72 9.36 -12.44 25.14
CA SER A 72 8.07 -12.16 24.52
C SER A 72 8.06 -12.59 23.05
N PHE A 73 9.12 -12.28 22.30
CA PHE A 73 9.30 -12.73 20.91
C PHE A 73 9.30 -14.25 20.83
N THR A 74 10.05 -14.93 21.71
CA THR A 74 10.09 -16.39 21.78
C THR A 74 8.69 -16.98 22.00
N ARG A 75 7.89 -16.40 22.92
CA ARG A 75 6.53 -16.88 23.19
C ARG A 75 5.64 -16.84 21.96
N TYR A 76 5.85 -15.86 21.08
CA TYR A 76 5.06 -15.67 19.86
C TYR A 76 5.81 -16.09 18.59
N PHE A 77 6.92 -16.83 18.71
CA PHE A 77 7.83 -17.08 17.59
C PHE A 77 7.11 -17.66 16.37
N ASP A 78 6.28 -18.70 16.55
CA ASP A 78 5.56 -19.33 15.44
C ASP A 78 4.56 -18.38 14.78
N LEU A 79 3.80 -17.63 15.58
CA LEU A 79 2.87 -16.63 15.04
C LEU A 79 3.61 -15.53 14.26
N ILE A 80 4.78 -15.13 14.73
CA ILE A 80 5.65 -14.17 14.05
C ILE A 80 6.21 -14.77 12.77
N ALA A 81 6.66 -16.03 12.79
CA ALA A 81 7.14 -16.75 11.63
C ALA A 81 6.07 -16.81 10.53
N GLU A 82 4.82 -17.17 10.86
CA GLU A 82 3.72 -17.18 9.88
C GLU A 82 3.46 -15.81 9.23
N ARG A 83 3.78 -14.71 9.91
CA ARG A 83 3.51 -13.33 9.43
C ARG A 83 4.72 -12.67 8.78
N LEU A 84 5.94 -13.10 9.11
CA LEU A 84 7.18 -12.50 8.62
C LEU A 84 7.97 -13.54 7.83
N SER A 85 7.96 -13.39 6.51
CA SER A 85 8.57 -14.34 5.56
C SER A 85 10.04 -14.66 5.87
N VAL A 86 10.85 -13.70 6.32
CA VAL A 86 12.25 -13.96 6.69
C VAL A 86 12.38 -14.90 7.88
N ILE A 87 11.50 -14.78 8.88
CA ILE A 87 11.49 -15.63 10.08
C ILE A 87 10.90 -17.00 9.74
N TYR A 88 9.86 -17.05 8.90
CA TYR A 88 9.37 -18.29 8.31
C TYR A 88 10.49 -19.08 7.62
N HIS A 89 11.23 -18.43 6.71
CA HIS A 89 12.32 -19.09 5.99
C HIS A 89 13.45 -19.54 6.90
N LEU A 90 13.78 -18.77 7.95
CA LEU A 90 14.74 -19.19 8.95
C LEU A 90 14.29 -20.46 9.68
N ARG A 91 13.00 -20.53 10.07
CA ARG A 91 12.41 -21.71 10.71
C ARG A 91 12.44 -22.93 9.78
N GLU A 92 12.02 -22.78 8.54
CA GLU A 92 11.99 -23.88 7.57
C GLU A 92 13.40 -24.35 7.17
N LEU A 93 14.36 -23.43 7.03
CA LEU A 93 15.77 -23.78 6.84
C LEU A 93 16.30 -24.60 8.02
N THR A 94 15.97 -24.20 9.25
CA THR A 94 16.39 -24.91 10.46
C THR A 94 15.78 -26.31 10.54
N LYS A 95 14.49 -26.47 10.22
CA LYS A 95 13.85 -27.80 10.09
C LYS A 95 14.57 -28.68 9.07
N ALA A 96 14.91 -28.12 7.91
CA ALA A 96 15.63 -28.86 6.87
C ALA A 96 17.03 -29.29 7.34
N GLN A 97 17.75 -28.44 8.08
CA GLN A 97 19.05 -28.77 8.66
C GLN A 97 18.94 -29.87 9.72
N ILE A 98 17.91 -29.85 10.57
CA ILE A 98 17.66 -30.91 11.56
C ILE A 98 17.46 -32.26 10.87
N ILE A 99 16.65 -32.32 9.81
CA ILE A 99 16.45 -33.56 9.05
C ILE A 99 17.72 -34.01 8.35
N ALA A 100 18.46 -33.08 7.72
CA ALA A 100 19.73 -33.41 7.09
C ALA A 100 20.73 -33.97 8.10
N ARG A 101 20.80 -33.37 9.30
CA ARG A 101 21.67 -33.83 10.38
C ARG A 101 21.26 -35.22 10.88
N PHE A 102 19.96 -35.44 11.12
CA PHE A 102 19.44 -36.74 11.50
C PHE A 102 19.79 -37.83 10.49
N ILE A 103 19.63 -37.57 9.18
CA ILE A 103 19.96 -38.55 8.13
C ILE A 103 21.45 -38.91 8.17
N MET A 104 22.33 -37.91 8.37
CA MET A 104 23.77 -38.13 8.48
C MET A 104 24.13 -38.92 9.75
N ASP A 105 23.60 -38.51 10.91
CA ASP A 105 23.96 -39.07 12.22
C ASP A 105 23.38 -40.49 12.42
N SER A 106 22.20 -40.76 11.86
CA SER A 106 21.59 -42.10 11.87
C SER A 106 22.22 -43.08 10.87
N GLY A 107 23.15 -42.61 10.02
CA GLY A 107 23.81 -43.44 9.01
C GLY A 107 22.86 -43.97 7.92
N VAL A 108 21.73 -43.29 7.70
CA VAL A 108 20.76 -43.67 6.66
C VAL A 108 21.42 -43.54 5.29
N GLN A 109 21.51 -44.66 4.56
CA GLN A 109 22.02 -44.65 3.19
C GLN A 109 21.00 -43.99 2.26
N LEU A 110 21.30 -42.77 1.82
CA LEU A 110 20.52 -42.11 0.79
C LEU A 110 20.76 -42.77 -0.56
N ASP A 111 19.67 -43.11 -1.25
CA ASP A 111 19.75 -43.60 -2.62
C ASP A 111 20.36 -42.53 -3.54
N GLU A 112 21.22 -42.95 -4.47
CA GLU A 112 21.94 -42.05 -5.38
C GLU A 112 20.97 -41.21 -6.25
N SER A 113 19.73 -41.66 -6.45
CA SER A 113 18.69 -40.92 -7.15
C SER A 113 18.33 -39.58 -6.46
N TRP A 114 18.39 -39.51 -5.12
CA TRP A 114 18.17 -38.26 -4.38
C TRP A 114 19.27 -37.24 -4.68
N LEU A 115 20.52 -37.70 -4.75
CA LEU A 115 21.66 -36.86 -5.11
C LEU A 115 21.62 -36.43 -6.58
N LYS A 116 21.16 -37.32 -7.48
CA LYS A 116 21.00 -37.01 -8.91
C LYS A 116 19.85 -36.04 -9.18
N ALA A 117 18.79 -36.04 -8.37
CA ALA A 117 17.67 -35.12 -8.49
C ALA A 117 18.09 -33.65 -8.23
N LEU A 118 19.09 -33.42 -7.40
CA LEU A 118 19.65 -32.09 -7.13
C LEU A 118 20.45 -31.51 -8.32
N GLY A 119 20.86 -32.35 -9.27
CA GLY A 119 21.95 -32.03 -10.20
C GLY A 119 21.59 -31.58 -11.62
N LYS A 120 20.31 -31.39 -11.99
CA LYS A 120 19.99 -31.13 -13.42
C LYS A 120 19.25 -29.86 -13.81
N ASP A 121 18.45 -29.21 -12.97
CA ASP A 121 17.78 -27.95 -13.37
C ASP A 121 17.31 -27.05 -12.19
N ALA A 122 17.69 -27.36 -10.95
CA ALA A 122 17.11 -26.71 -9.76
C ALA A 122 17.87 -25.48 -9.24
N MET A 123 18.88 -24.97 -9.97
CA MET A 123 19.31 -23.58 -9.80
C MET A 123 18.50 -22.67 -10.73
N THR A 124 17.18 -22.75 -10.66
CA THR A 124 16.39 -21.53 -10.90
C THR A 124 16.97 -20.48 -9.99
N GLU A 125 17.31 -19.29 -10.50
CA GLU A 125 17.70 -18.13 -9.72
C GLU A 125 16.78 -18.00 -8.49
N LEU A 126 17.15 -18.61 -7.37
CA LEU A 126 16.56 -18.37 -6.07
C LEU A 126 17.06 -16.97 -5.73
N LYS A 127 16.42 -15.97 -6.33
CA LYS A 127 16.41 -14.62 -5.81
C LYS A 127 15.78 -14.79 -4.44
N ILE A 128 16.62 -15.01 -3.43
CA ILE A 128 16.27 -14.85 -2.03
C ILE A 128 15.42 -13.58 -2.02
N PRO A 129 14.12 -13.66 -1.68
CA PRO A 129 13.30 -12.46 -1.64
C PRO A 129 14.03 -11.49 -0.73
N GLN A 130 14.59 -10.42 -1.29
CA GLN A 130 15.20 -9.33 -0.50
C GLN A 130 14.05 -8.56 0.16
N HIS A 131 13.28 -9.24 1.01
CA HIS A 131 12.24 -8.66 1.81
C HIS A 131 12.89 -8.20 3.10
N ARG A 132 13.16 -6.89 3.13
CA ARG A 132 13.92 -6.11 4.11
C ARG A 132 15.43 -6.08 3.85
N ARG A 133 15.84 -5.12 3.00
CA ARG A 133 17.04 -4.35 3.35
C ARG A 133 16.66 -3.55 4.59
N GLU A 134 17.27 -3.87 5.73
CA GLU A 134 17.23 -2.99 6.89
C GLU A 134 17.72 -1.61 6.46
N ILE A 135 16.96 -0.58 6.82
CA ILE A 135 17.22 0.80 6.42
C ILE A 135 17.77 1.51 7.65
N GLY A 136 19.09 1.63 7.73
CA GLY A 136 19.71 2.70 8.50
C GLY A 136 19.48 4.03 7.78
N ARG A 137 18.89 5.03 8.46
CA ARG A 137 18.89 6.41 7.94
C ARG A 137 20.26 7.01 8.22
N LEU A 138 21.08 7.14 7.19
CA LEU A 138 22.31 7.94 7.27
C LEU A 138 22.00 9.33 6.69
N GLN A 139 21.88 10.32 7.56
CA GLN A 139 21.72 11.72 7.14
C GLN A 139 23.10 12.31 6.87
N LEU A 140 23.59 12.14 5.65
CA LEU A 140 24.85 12.73 5.21
C LEU A 140 24.64 14.20 4.83
N ARG A 141 25.29 15.13 5.54
CA ARG A 141 25.41 16.52 5.09
C ARG A 141 26.61 16.63 4.15
N VAL A 142 26.35 17.07 2.92
CA VAL A 142 27.38 17.32 1.90
C VAL A 142 27.46 18.82 1.67
N TYR A 143 28.63 19.42 1.88
CA TYR A 143 28.87 20.84 1.67
C TYR A 143 30.00 21.00 0.63
N ASN A 144 29.75 21.71 -0.47
CA ASN A 144 30.70 21.91 -1.57
C ASN A 144 31.30 20.62 -2.19
N GLY A 145 30.55 19.52 -2.17
CA GLY A 145 31.02 18.23 -2.73
C GLY A 145 31.91 17.42 -1.79
N GLU A 146 32.13 17.90 -0.57
CA GLU A 146 32.83 17.16 0.49
C GLU A 146 31.86 16.80 1.64
N TYR A 147 32.13 15.66 2.29
CA TYR A 147 31.36 15.23 3.46
C TYR A 147 31.75 16.08 4.66
N TYR A 148 30.80 16.80 5.25
CA TYR A 148 31.07 17.63 6.42
C TYR A 148 30.79 16.84 7.70
N GLN A 149 31.81 16.71 8.54
CA GLN A 149 31.75 16.01 9.83
C GLN A 149 31.99 17.07 10.92
N GLU A 150 31.01 17.30 11.80
CA GLU A 150 31.18 18.29 12.88
C GLU A 150 32.22 17.77 13.89
N PRO A 151 33.30 18.53 14.20
CA PRO A 151 34.44 18.02 14.98
C PRO A 151 34.13 17.56 16.41
N ASP A 152 33.03 18.03 17.00
CA ASP A 152 32.59 17.70 18.37
C ASP A 152 31.33 16.81 18.40
N GLN A 153 30.80 16.44 17.24
CA GLN A 153 29.84 15.36 17.11
C GLN A 153 30.63 14.12 16.70
N GLU A 154 31.11 13.35 17.69
CA GLU A 154 31.38 11.93 17.46
C GLU A 154 30.20 11.41 16.63
N LEU A 155 30.49 10.85 15.46
CA LEU A 155 29.49 10.30 14.54
C LEU A 155 28.48 9.54 15.37
N GLY A 156 27.37 10.20 15.69
CA GLY A 156 26.18 9.63 16.27
C GLY A 156 25.54 8.81 15.17
N LEU A 157 26.26 7.81 14.66
CA LEU A 157 25.74 6.54 14.23
C LEU A 157 25.11 5.88 15.48
N ASN A 158 24.19 6.57 16.13
CA ASN A 158 23.14 6.02 16.95
C ASN A 158 22.13 5.32 16.01
N ILE A 159 22.63 4.62 14.99
CA ILE A 159 21.96 3.46 14.44
C ILE A 159 22.23 2.39 15.50
N TRP A 160 21.44 2.45 16.57
CA TRP A 160 21.29 1.35 17.50
C TRP A 160 20.46 0.31 16.76
N GLY A 161 21.10 -0.34 15.79
CA GLY A 161 20.62 -1.61 15.31
C GLY A 161 20.71 -2.56 16.48
N VAL A 162 19.65 -3.33 16.71
CA VAL A 162 19.79 -4.54 17.50
C VAL A 162 20.75 -5.42 16.70
N TYR A 163 22.00 -5.48 17.13
CA TYR A 163 23.00 -6.31 16.46
C TYR A 163 22.82 -7.73 16.93
N GLY A 164 22.67 -8.65 15.98
CA GLY A 164 22.26 -10.00 16.29
C GLY A 164 22.74 -11.02 15.28
N GLY A 165 22.43 -12.27 15.54
CA GLY A 165 22.84 -13.38 14.69
C GLY A 165 21.87 -14.53 14.72
N VAL A 166 22.20 -15.56 13.96
CA VAL A 166 21.53 -16.86 14.00
C VAL A 166 22.54 -17.85 14.56
N ASP A 167 22.22 -18.48 15.68
CA ASP A 167 23.00 -19.56 16.27
C ASP A 167 22.09 -20.78 16.43
N LEU A 168 22.12 -21.66 15.43
CA LEU A 168 21.27 -22.86 15.44
C LEU A 168 21.81 -23.94 16.38
N ASN A 169 23.11 -23.89 16.70
CA ASN A 169 23.83 -24.79 17.59
C ASN A 169 23.36 -26.26 17.58
N LEU A 170 23.12 -26.81 16.37
CA LEU A 170 22.50 -28.13 16.22
C LEU A 170 23.37 -29.27 16.78
N ASP A 171 24.68 -29.03 16.96
CA ASP A 171 25.62 -29.99 17.55
C ASP A 171 25.32 -30.31 19.03
N ASN A 172 24.53 -29.48 19.72
CA ASN A 172 24.12 -29.73 21.11
C ASN A 172 22.93 -30.70 21.23
N PHE A 173 22.30 -31.08 20.12
CA PHE A 173 21.14 -31.96 20.11
C PHE A 173 21.56 -33.34 19.61
N ASP A 174 21.17 -34.39 20.34
CA ASP A 174 21.32 -35.75 19.86
C ASP A 174 20.22 -36.05 18.85
N LEU A 175 20.58 -35.94 17.56
CA LEU A 175 19.70 -36.22 16.43
C LEU A 175 19.98 -37.60 15.82
N SER A 176 20.65 -38.51 16.54
CA SER A 176 20.96 -39.84 16.01
C SER A 176 19.76 -40.81 16.06
N GLU A 177 18.83 -40.59 17.00
CA GLU A 177 17.64 -41.43 17.18
C GLU A 177 16.34 -40.65 16.96
N ALA A 178 15.45 -41.18 16.13
CA ALA A 178 14.11 -40.62 15.97
C ALA A 178 13.23 -41.12 17.13
N GLN A 179 12.65 -40.19 17.88
CA GLN A 179 11.68 -40.55 18.90
C GLN A 179 10.43 -41.14 18.22
N GLN A 180 10.00 -42.31 18.69
CA GLN A 180 8.68 -42.81 18.32
C GLN A 180 7.65 -41.89 18.96
N SER A 181 6.90 -41.15 18.14
CA SER A 181 5.82 -40.36 18.66
C SER A 181 4.61 -41.28 18.89
N ASP A 182 4.35 -41.65 20.14
CA ASP A 182 3.05 -42.23 20.54
C ASP A 182 1.89 -41.23 20.31
N LYS A 183 2.24 -39.95 20.15
CA LYS A 183 1.33 -38.93 19.65
C LYS A 183 1.23 -39.10 18.14
N SER A 184 0.02 -39.34 17.63
CA SER A 184 -0.33 -39.05 16.24
C SER A 184 -0.08 -37.55 16.02
N VAL A 185 1.06 -37.20 15.42
CA VAL A 185 1.45 -35.80 15.15
C VAL A 185 0.84 -35.29 13.85
N LEU A 186 0.17 -36.14 13.09
CA LEU A 186 -0.68 -35.67 12.02
C LEU A 186 -1.88 -34.93 12.65
N PRO A 187 -2.12 -33.65 12.33
CA PRO A 187 -3.43 -33.06 12.54
C PRO A 187 -4.40 -33.87 11.68
N GLY A 188 -5.22 -34.71 12.31
CA GLY A 188 -6.25 -35.48 11.61
C GLY A 188 -6.11 -36.99 11.65
N GLU A 189 -5.68 -37.61 12.76
CA GLU A 189 -6.41 -38.83 13.09
C GLU A 189 -7.87 -38.40 13.33
N PRO A 190 -8.84 -38.93 12.57
CA PRO A 190 -10.23 -38.55 12.73
C PRO A 190 -10.59 -38.73 14.20
N ILE A 191 -10.96 -37.64 14.86
CA ILE A 191 -11.35 -37.66 16.26
C ILE A 191 -12.42 -38.73 16.38
N ASP A 192 -12.13 -39.81 17.09
CA ASP A 192 -13.12 -40.84 17.34
C ASP A 192 -14.14 -40.26 18.31
N LEU A 193 -15.21 -39.68 17.75
CA LEU A 193 -16.29 -39.04 18.50
C LEU A 193 -16.91 -40.01 19.52
N ASN A 194 -16.75 -41.33 19.33
CA ASN A 194 -17.21 -42.33 20.28
C ASN A 194 -16.35 -42.38 21.56
N LYS A 195 -15.14 -41.83 21.57
CA LYS A 195 -14.28 -41.75 22.76
C LYS A 195 -14.55 -40.52 23.62
N LEU A 196 -15.15 -39.48 23.05
CA LEU A 196 -15.49 -38.26 23.78
C LEU A 196 -16.67 -38.48 24.74
N THR A 197 -16.64 -37.81 25.88
CA THR A 197 -17.79 -37.73 26.80
C THR A 197 -18.91 -36.87 26.23
N GLU A 198 -20.12 -36.97 26.76
CA GLU A 198 -21.25 -36.14 26.30
C GLU A 198 -20.97 -34.65 26.52
N ASP A 199 -20.36 -34.27 27.64
CA ASP A 199 -20.00 -32.89 27.92
C ASP A 199 -18.94 -32.35 26.95
N GLU A 200 -17.94 -33.16 26.61
CA GLU A 200 -16.94 -32.81 25.59
C GLU A 200 -17.57 -32.64 24.21
N LEU A 201 -18.51 -33.51 23.82
CA LEU A 201 -19.25 -33.37 22.56
C LEU A 201 -20.12 -32.12 22.56
N ARG A 202 -20.82 -31.83 23.66
CA ARG A 202 -21.64 -30.61 23.79
C ARG A 202 -20.79 -29.36 23.66
N GLN A 203 -19.66 -29.33 24.36
CA GLN A 203 -18.72 -28.22 24.29
C GLN A 203 -18.16 -28.08 22.87
N MET A 204 -17.78 -29.19 22.24
CA MET A 204 -17.27 -29.19 20.87
C MET A 204 -18.32 -28.68 19.86
N ILE A 205 -19.59 -29.10 19.98
CA ILE A 205 -20.70 -28.59 19.14
C ILE A 205 -20.83 -27.07 19.32
N ILE A 206 -20.82 -26.58 20.56
CA ILE A 206 -20.93 -25.15 20.88
C ILE A 206 -19.74 -24.36 20.33
N ASP A 207 -18.52 -24.86 20.53
CA ASP A 207 -17.27 -24.24 20.06
C ASP A 207 -17.24 -24.13 18.53
N HIS A 208 -17.87 -25.09 17.84
CA HIS A 208 -18.03 -25.10 16.39
C HIS A 208 -19.30 -24.33 15.92
N GLY A 209 -19.95 -23.57 16.80
CA GLY A 209 -21.11 -22.73 16.47
C GLY A 209 -22.38 -23.51 16.14
N GLY A 210 -22.48 -24.76 16.59
CA GLY A 210 -23.68 -25.57 16.57
C GLY A 210 -24.63 -25.23 17.72
N THR A 211 -25.91 -25.50 17.52
CA THR A 211 -26.92 -25.46 18.59
C THR A 211 -27.42 -26.86 18.87
N ILE A 212 -27.63 -27.19 20.14
CA ILE A 212 -28.16 -28.50 20.55
C ILE A 212 -29.68 -28.33 20.75
N PRO A 213 -30.52 -28.98 19.91
CA PRO A 213 -31.97 -28.92 20.07
C PRO A 213 -32.42 -29.34 21.49
N PRO A 214 -33.43 -28.66 22.07
CA PRO A 214 -33.96 -29.05 23.36
C PRO A 214 -34.55 -30.46 23.29
N GLY A 215 -34.19 -31.31 24.26
CA GLY A 215 -34.62 -32.71 24.33
C GLY A 215 -33.58 -33.72 23.81
N ILE A 216 -32.48 -33.27 23.22
CA ILE A 216 -31.37 -34.14 22.82
C ILE A 216 -30.40 -34.32 23.99
N SER A 217 -30.49 -35.48 24.64
CA SER A 217 -29.62 -35.87 25.75
C SER A 217 -28.57 -36.92 25.38
N GLU A 218 -28.85 -37.77 24.40
CA GLU A 218 -28.04 -38.98 24.18
C GLU A 218 -26.82 -38.71 23.30
N LYS A 219 -25.69 -39.34 23.67
CA LYS A 219 -24.43 -39.28 22.91
C LYS A 219 -24.55 -39.51 21.39
N PRO A 220 -25.32 -40.48 20.86
CA PRO A 220 -25.40 -40.72 19.41
C PRO A 220 -25.94 -39.50 18.63
N ASP A 221 -26.94 -38.81 19.18
CA ASP A 221 -27.52 -37.61 18.56
C ASP A 221 -26.51 -36.45 18.55
N LEU A 222 -25.72 -36.30 19.62
CA LEU A 222 -24.65 -35.30 19.68
C LEU A 222 -23.56 -35.59 18.64
N ILE A 223 -23.21 -36.86 18.44
CA ILE A 223 -22.26 -37.28 17.39
C ILE A 223 -22.82 -36.94 16.01
N GLU A 224 -24.09 -37.21 15.73
CA GLU A 224 -24.74 -36.89 14.45
C GLU A 224 -24.73 -35.38 14.18
N ILE A 225 -25.06 -34.56 15.19
CA ILE A 225 -24.98 -33.10 15.09
C ILE A 225 -23.55 -32.64 14.80
N MET A 226 -22.55 -33.19 15.50
CA MET A 226 -21.16 -32.83 15.29
C MET A 226 -20.67 -33.23 13.88
N LEU A 227 -21.04 -34.42 13.40
CA LEU A 227 -20.73 -34.86 12.04
C LEU A 227 -21.36 -33.94 11.00
N ALA A 228 -22.62 -33.56 11.16
CA ALA A 228 -23.29 -32.63 10.26
C ALA A 228 -22.61 -31.23 10.26
N ILE A 229 -22.13 -30.78 11.42
CA ILE A 229 -21.35 -29.55 11.55
C ILE A 229 -20.01 -29.68 10.81
N MET A 230 -19.27 -30.77 11.01
CA MET A 230 -18.00 -31.04 10.33
C MET A 230 -18.17 -31.15 8.81
N GLU A 231 -19.20 -31.83 8.33
CA GLU A 231 -19.55 -31.88 6.91
C GLU A 231 -19.90 -30.49 6.36
N SER A 232 -20.62 -29.66 7.13
CA SER A 232 -20.93 -28.29 6.71
C SER A 232 -19.69 -27.40 6.55
N PHE A 233 -18.60 -27.70 7.28
CA PHE A 233 -17.34 -26.97 7.15
C PHE A 233 -16.51 -27.41 5.94
N GLN A 234 -16.67 -28.65 5.47
CA GLN A 234 -16.00 -29.11 4.26
C GLN A 234 -16.40 -28.29 3.02
N ASP A 235 -17.60 -27.70 3.03
CA ASP A 235 -18.06 -26.77 1.98
C ASP A 235 -18.15 -25.31 2.44
N PHE A 236 -17.34 -24.88 3.42
CA PHE A 236 -17.29 -23.47 3.84
C PHE A 236 -17.14 -22.53 2.63
N TRP A 237 -16.29 -22.90 1.68
CA TRP A 237 -16.07 -22.14 0.45
C TRP A 237 -17.31 -22.04 -0.43
N GLY A 238 -18.11 -23.11 -0.57
CA GLY A 238 -19.39 -23.09 -1.25
C GLY A 238 -20.44 -22.26 -0.49
N CYS A 239 -20.46 -22.36 0.84
CA CYS A 239 -21.36 -21.60 1.71
C CYS A 239 -21.17 -20.08 1.55
N ILE A 240 -19.93 -19.58 1.54
CA ILE A 240 -19.68 -18.13 1.35
C ILE A 240 -19.78 -17.70 -0.11
N SER A 241 -19.65 -18.61 -1.08
CA SER A 241 -19.84 -18.34 -2.51
C SER A 241 -21.31 -18.32 -2.92
N GLY A 242 -22.22 -18.79 -2.05
CA GLY A 242 -23.65 -18.85 -2.31
C GLY A 242 -24.08 -20.04 -3.18
N SER A 243 -23.21 -21.04 -3.35
CA SER A 243 -23.49 -22.24 -4.15
C SER A 243 -24.17 -23.37 -3.38
N GLY A 244 -24.37 -23.23 -2.07
CA GLY A 244 -24.92 -24.28 -1.22
C GLY A 244 -25.73 -23.75 -0.03
N PRO A 245 -26.37 -24.65 0.74
CA PRO A 245 -26.98 -24.31 2.02
C PRO A 245 -25.88 -23.74 2.92
N SER A 246 -26.12 -22.55 3.47
CA SER A 246 -25.14 -21.86 4.29
C SER A 246 -25.71 -21.62 5.68
N PRO A 247 -24.95 -21.95 6.74
CA PRO A 247 -25.35 -21.69 8.10
C PRO A 247 -25.15 -20.22 8.52
N TYR A 248 -24.54 -19.40 7.66
CA TYR A 248 -24.30 -17.99 7.87
C TYR A 248 -25.47 -17.15 7.34
N SER A 249 -25.76 -16.01 7.97
CA SER A 249 -26.69 -15.02 7.39
C SER A 249 -26.18 -14.52 6.03
N ARG A 250 -27.05 -13.91 5.22
CA ARG A 250 -26.62 -13.37 3.90
C ARG A 250 -25.60 -12.26 4.07
N GLU A 251 -25.76 -11.46 5.12
CA GLU A 251 -24.87 -10.37 5.51
C GLU A 251 -23.50 -10.94 5.91
N ASP A 252 -23.47 -12.02 6.70
CA ASP A 252 -22.22 -12.67 7.12
C ASP A 252 -21.53 -13.38 5.96
N GLN A 253 -22.28 -14.00 5.05
CA GLN A 253 -21.69 -14.57 3.84
C GLN A 253 -21.01 -13.49 2.99
N SER A 254 -21.63 -12.31 2.85
CA SER A 254 -21.05 -11.18 2.14
C SER A 254 -19.78 -10.67 2.82
N LEU A 255 -19.80 -10.57 4.16
CA LEU A 255 -18.65 -10.20 4.99
C LEU A 255 -17.48 -11.18 4.80
N LEU A 256 -17.73 -12.47 5.03
CA LEU A 256 -16.72 -13.53 4.95
C LEU A 256 -16.19 -13.69 3.52
N ARG A 257 -17.01 -13.43 2.49
CA ARG A 257 -16.55 -13.41 1.10
C ARG A 257 -15.55 -12.28 0.83
N LYS A 258 -15.71 -11.11 1.47
CA LYS A 258 -14.74 -10.02 1.37
C LYS A 258 -13.42 -10.40 2.05
N ILE A 259 -13.48 -10.98 3.25
CA ILE A 259 -12.30 -11.41 4.03
C ILE A 259 -11.53 -12.51 3.31
N PHE A 260 -12.24 -13.57 2.88
CA PHE A 260 -11.64 -14.70 2.18
C PHE A 260 -11.79 -14.60 0.67
N ASN A 261 -11.51 -13.40 0.16
CA ASN A 261 -11.40 -13.19 -1.25
C ASN A 261 -10.26 -14.09 -1.80
N PRO A 262 -10.52 -14.92 -2.83
CA PRO A 262 -9.56 -15.93 -3.32
C PRO A 262 -8.23 -15.36 -3.82
N PHE A 263 -8.16 -14.06 -4.07
CA PHE A 263 -6.95 -13.40 -4.54
C PHE A 263 -6.22 -12.62 -3.44
N LEU A 264 -6.89 -12.34 -2.31
CA LEU A 264 -6.27 -11.71 -1.13
C LEU A 264 -5.92 -12.74 -0.06
N SER A 265 -6.55 -13.91 -0.10
CA SER A 265 -6.38 -15.00 0.85
C SER A 265 -6.07 -16.29 0.10
N ASP A 266 -4.93 -16.88 0.41
CA ASP A 266 -4.49 -18.19 -0.05
C ASP A 266 -5.06 -19.34 0.80
N ARG A 267 -5.83 -19.03 1.85
CA ARG A 267 -6.42 -20.01 2.78
C ARG A 267 -7.29 -21.08 2.13
N ARG A 268 -7.75 -20.87 0.90
CA ARG A 268 -8.44 -21.91 0.11
C ARG A 268 -7.54 -23.09 -0.22
N LEU A 269 -6.22 -22.86 -0.27
CA LEU A 269 -5.20 -23.88 -0.50
C LEU A 269 -4.90 -24.71 0.76
N ASP A 270 -5.41 -24.30 1.92
CA ASP A 270 -5.27 -25.08 3.16
C ASP A 270 -6.17 -26.33 3.15
N PHE A 271 -7.09 -26.45 2.18
CA PHE A 271 -8.02 -27.58 2.03
C PHE A 271 -8.70 -27.99 3.34
N ASP A 272 -8.42 -29.20 3.82
CA ASP A 272 -8.93 -29.81 5.05
C ASP A 272 -8.28 -29.28 6.32
N ARG A 273 -7.18 -28.52 6.21
CA ARG A 273 -6.51 -27.85 7.34
C ARG A 273 -7.14 -26.50 7.68
N PHE A 274 -7.97 -25.96 6.79
CA PHE A 274 -8.66 -24.72 7.05
C PHE A 274 -9.73 -24.92 8.11
N ILE A 275 -9.64 -24.17 9.21
CA ILE A 275 -10.69 -24.10 10.23
C ILE A 275 -11.50 -22.82 9.97
N PRO A 276 -12.78 -22.93 9.57
CA PRO A 276 -13.62 -21.78 9.34
C PRO A 276 -13.79 -20.91 10.59
N PRO A 277 -14.01 -19.59 10.42
CA PRO A 277 -14.33 -18.72 11.54
C PRO A 277 -15.58 -19.19 12.28
N THR A 278 -15.57 -19.00 13.60
CA THR A 278 -16.72 -19.29 14.47
C THR A 278 -17.93 -18.45 14.05
N ARG A 279 -19.12 -18.95 14.36
CA ARG A 279 -20.41 -18.25 14.10
C ARG A 279 -20.82 -17.35 15.26
N ASP A 280 -19.93 -17.16 16.22
CA ASP A 280 -20.19 -16.33 17.38
C ASP A 280 -20.48 -14.88 16.95
N SER A 281 -21.58 -14.33 17.43
CA SER A 281 -22.05 -13.02 17.00
C SER A 281 -21.10 -11.91 17.44
N GLU A 282 -20.42 -12.06 18.58
CA GLU A 282 -19.41 -11.13 19.06
C GLU A 282 -18.18 -11.15 18.15
N TYR A 283 -17.68 -12.34 17.80
CA TYR A 283 -16.59 -12.50 16.83
C TYR A 283 -16.93 -11.90 15.45
N ILE A 284 -18.10 -12.22 14.89
CA ILE A 284 -18.55 -11.69 13.60
C ILE A 284 -18.72 -10.17 13.65
N GLN A 285 -19.25 -9.63 14.76
CA GLN A 285 -19.38 -8.19 14.95
C GLN A 285 -18.01 -7.49 14.96
N LYS A 286 -17.02 -8.08 15.63
CA LYS A 286 -15.64 -7.59 15.62
C LYS A 286 -15.02 -7.62 14.22
N LEU A 287 -15.30 -8.64 13.40
CA LEU A 287 -14.87 -8.68 12.00
C LEU A 287 -15.48 -7.54 11.17
N ARG A 288 -16.74 -7.17 11.43
CA ARG A 288 -17.39 -6.01 10.76
C ARG A 288 -16.70 -4.71 11.15
N GLU A 289 -16.47 -4.49 12.44
CA GLU A 289 -15.78 -3.31 12.94
C GLU A 289 -14.39 -3.14 12.31
N MET A 290 -13.60 -4.23 12.24
CA MET A 290 -12.28 -4.18 11.59
C MET A 290 -12.36 -3.89 10.09
N LEU A 291 -13.36 -4.43 9.38
CA LEU A 291 -13.55 -4.13 7.96
C LEU A 291 -14.05 -2.69 7.71
N ASP A 292 -14.84 -2.15 8.62
CA ASP A 292 -15.29 -0.75 8.55
C ASP A 292 -14.11 0.20 8.79
N GLU A 293 -13.22 -0.12 9.74
CA GLU A 293 -11.95 0.59 9.94
C GLU A 293 -11.06 0.53 8.69
N GLU A 294 -10.88 -0.66 8.10
CA GLU A 294 -10.11 -0.84 6.87
C GLU A 294 -10.70 -0.04 5.71
N TRP A 295 -12.03 -0.07 5.56
CA TRP A 295 -12.73 0.70 4.54
C TRP A 295 -12.51 2.21 4.72
N PHE A 296 -12.52 2.72 5.95
CA PHE A 296 -12.23 4.13 6.24
C PHE A 296 -10.81 4.50 5.81
N VAL A 297 -9.83 3.65 6.11
CA VAL A 297 -8.43 3.83 5.69
C VAL A 297 -8.31 3.80 4.16
N MET A 298 -9.02 2.91 3.47
CA MET A 298 -9.05 2.87 2.00
C MET A 298 -9.62 4.14 1.38
N GLU A 299 -10.70 4.67 1.93
CA GLU A 299 -11.31 5.91 1.44
C GLU A 299 -10.45 7.14 1.75
N GLU A 300 -9.77 7.16 2.90
CA GLU A 300 -8.77 8.19 3.21
C GLU A 300 -7.59 8.14 2.23
N ARG A 301 -7.05 6.95 1.94
CA ARG A 301 -6.02 6.75 0.90
C ARG A 301 -6.50 7.27 -0.44
N ARG A 302 -7.71 6.90 -0.87
CA ARG A 302 -8.30 7.38 -2.12
C ARG A 302 -8.39 8.91 -2.14
N LYS A 303 -8.89 9.53 -1.07
CA LYS A 303 -9.03 10.98 -0.95
C LYS A 303 -7.67 11.69 -1.05
N ILE A 304 -6.66 11.23 -0.32
CA ILE A 304 -5.30 11.80 -0.38
C ILE A 304 -4.71 11.59 -1.78
N PHE A 305 -4.87 10.39 -2.35
CA PHE A 305 -4.41 10.10 -3.71
C PHE A 305 -5.11 10.96 -4.78
N MET A 306 -6.34 11.42 -4.54
CA MET A 306 -7.05 12.33 -5.45
C MET A 306 -6.69 13.81 -5.23
N SER A 307 -5.86 14.13 -4.24
CA SER A 307 -5.46 15.49 -3.91
C SER A 307 -4.19 15.89 -4.70
N PRO A 308 -4.12 17.12 -5.24
CA PRO A 308 -2.94 17.57 -5.99
C PRO A 308 -1.65 17.58 -5.15
N GLU A 309 -1.75 17.59 -3.81
CA GLU A 309 -0.63 17.55 -2.87
C GLU A 309 0.04 16.18 -2.75
N PHE A 310 -0.62 15.08 -3.18
CA PHE A 310 0.00 13.76 -3.14
C PHE A 310 1.23 13.71 -4.04
N THR A 311 2.37 13.38 -3.42
CA THR A 311 3.67 13.25 -4.07
C THR A 311 4.21 11.85 -3.85
N PRO A 312 4.47 11.07 -4.92
CA PRO A 312 5.10 9.77 -4.82
C PRO A 312 6.35 9.79 -3.95
N GLY A 313 6.39 8.96 -2.91
CA GLY A 313 7.56 8.81 -2.06
C GLY A 313 7.62 9.70 -0.81
N GLN A 314 6.71 10.66 -0.64
CA GLN A 314 6.71 11.59 0.50
C GLN A 314 5.47 11.49 1.41
N HIS A 315 4.61 10.51 1.21
CA HIS A 315 3.36 10.42 1.95
C HIS A 315 3.52 9.93 3.39
N SER A 316 2.74 10.55 4.27
CA SER A 316 2.44 10.09 5.63
C SER A 316 1.52 8.84 5.58
N PRO A 317 1.22 8.18 6.72
CA PRO A 317 0.04 7.31 6.78
C PRO A 317 -1.16 8.04 6.16
N PRO A 318 -2.05 7.35 5.43
CA PRO A 318 -2.37 5.91 5.55
C PRO A 318 -1.67 4.93 4.56
N PHE A 319 -0.81 5.38 3.65
CA PHE A 319 -0.23 4.49 2.62
C PHE A 319 0.89 3.57 3.15
N PRO A 320 1.19 2.46 2.45
CA PRO A 320 2.28 1.56 2.79
C PRO A 320 3.61 2.29 2.97
N TYR A 321 4.34 1.94 4.02
CA TYR A 321 5.70 2.45 4.26
C TYR A 321 6.65 2.15 3.08
N ALA A 322 6.41 1.04 2.38
CA ALA A 322 7.20 0.62 1.22
C ALA A 322 7.18 1.63 0.06
N TRP A 323 6.14 2.47 -0.02
CA TRP A 323 6.05 3.49 -1.08
C TRP A 323 6.89 4.73 -0.79
N ARG A 324 7.39 4.95 0.45
CA ARG A 324 8.26 6.09 0.74
C ARG A 324 9.59 5.95 0.01
N SER A 325 10.07 7.03 -0.60
CA SER A 325 11.37 7.01 -1.27
C SER A 325 12.46 6.78 -0.23
N LYS A 326 13.23 5.70 -0.44
CA LYS A 326 14.31 5.28 0.47
C LYS A 326 15.52 6.22 0.43
N TYR A 327 15.63 7.04 -0.62
CA TYR A 327 16.75 7.94 -0.87
C TYR A 327 16.25 9.37 -0.93
N GLY A 328 16.14 10.01 0.24
CA GLY A 328 16.10 11.46 0.33
C GLY A 328 17.52 11.96 0.51
N VAL A 329 18.21 12.32 -0.58
CA VAL A 329 19.40 13.15 -0.42
C VAL A 329 18.88 14.53 -0.01
N ALA A 330 18.98 14.84 1.28
CA ALA A 330 18.77 16.19 1.77
C ALA A 330 19.97 17.03 1.31
N ILE A 331 19.92 17.45 0.05
CA ILE A 331 20.87 18.45 -0.44
C ILE A 331 20.36 19.79 0.07
N ASP A 332 20.99 20.31 1.11
CA ASP A 332 20.76 21.70 1.53
C ASP A 332 20.98 22.60 0.31
N ASN A 333 19.92 23.32 -0.06
CA ASN A 333 19.87 24.36 -1.10
C ASN A 333 19.98 23.94 -2.58
N SER A 334 19.89 22.67 -2.96
CA SER A 334 19.64 22.34 -4.38
C SER A 334 18.69 21.18 -4.57
N VAL A 335 17.50 21.48 -5.10
CA VAL A 335 16.44 20.53 -5.42
C VAL A 335 16.98 19.39 -6.32
N PRO A 336 16.84 18.11 -5.94
CA PRO A 336 17.30 16.98 -6.75
C PRO A 336 16.60 16.92 -8.12
N ARG A 337 17.40 16.96 -9.21
CA ARG A 337 16.94 17.10 -10.61
C ARG A 337 16.18 15.92 -11.21
N ALA A 338 16.27 14.70 -10.65
CA ALA A 338 15.78 13.50 -11.36
C ALA A 338 14.30 13.14 -11.09
N LEU A 339 13.72 13.64 -10.00
CA LEU A 339 12.28 13.51 -9.68
C LEU A 339 11.65 14.87 -9.26
N GLY A 340 12.47 15.89 -9.02
CA GLY A 340 12.03 17.22 -8.59
C GLY A 340 11.47 18.14 -9.68
N GLU A 341 11.57 17.80 -10.97
CA GLU A 341 10.97 18.62 -12.05
C GLU A 341 9.43 18.56 -12.08
N ILE A 342 8.82 17.58 -11.41
CA ILE A 342 7.37 17.49 -11.24
C ILE A 342 6.92 18.22 -9.96
N ALA A 343 7.71 18.18 -8.89
CA ALA A 343 7.37 18.76 -7.59
C ALA A 343 7.71 20.27 -7.44
N GLY A 344 8.48 20.85 -8.35
CA GLY A 344 8.82 22.28 -8.36
C GLY A 344 7.65 23.16 -8.80
N GLY A 345 6.67 23.39 -7.92
CA GLY A 345 5.71 24.50 -8.01
C GLY A 345 4.74 24.48 -9.21
N ARG A 346 4.47 23.32 -9.81
CA ARG A 346 3.42 23.22 -10.84
C ARG A 346 2.06 23.27 -10.17
N LEU A 347 1.26 24.29 -10.49
CA LEU A 347 -0.15 24.31 -10.11
C LEU A 347 -0.87 23.19 -10.86
N LEU A 348 -1.31 22.18 -10.13
CA LEU A 348 -2.26 21.20 -10.63
C LEU A 348 -3.67 21.77 -10.46
N THR A 349 -4.33 22.06 -11.57
CA THR A 349 -5.75 22.41 -11.54
C THR A 349 -6.56 21.13 -11.72
N LYS A 350 -7.35 20.77 -10.71
CA LYS A 350 -8.24 19.62 -10.75
C LYS A 350 -9.29 19.83 -11.85
N VAL A 351 -9.23 19.03 -12.91
CA VAL A 351 -10.31 18.97 -13.89
C VAL A 351 -11.31 17.95 -13.37
N HIS A 352 -12.53 18.39 -13.06
CA HIS A 352 -13.57 17.49 -12.58
C HIS A 352 -13.78 16.37 -13.59
N SER A 353 -13.65 15.13 -13.11
CA SER A 353 -13.88 13.83 -13.77
C SER A 353 -14.25 13.95 -15.25
N SER A 354 -13.30 14.42 -16.06
CA SER A 354 -13.47 14.29 -17.49
C SER A 354 -13.32 12.81 -17.77
N LYS A 355 -14.21 12.26 -18.60
CA LYS A 355 -14.21 10.86 -19.04
C LYS A 355 -12.96 10.57 -19.88
N ALA A 356 -11.77 10.69 -19.30
CA ALA A 356 -10.55 10.20 -19.90
C ALA A 356 -10.74 8.70 -20.09
N SER A 357 -10.83 8.27 -21.35
CA SER A 357 -10.94 6.86 -21.64
C SER A 357 -9.67 6.16 -21.16
N LEU A 358 -9.80 4.96 -20.58
CA LEU A 358 -8.64 4.16 -20.18
C LEU A 358 -7.72 3.88 -21.37
N GLU A 359 -8.26 3.83 -22.59
CA GLU A 359 -7.46 3.70 -23.82
C GLU A 359 -6.53 4.89 -24.05
N SER A 360 -6.96 6.11 -23.72
CA SER A 360 -6.10 7.30 -23.76
C SER A 360 -5.03 7.23 -22.66
N VAL A 361 -5.42 6.82 -21.45
CA VAL A 361 -4.51 6.70 -20.29
C VAL A 361 -3.39 5.69 -20.55
N ARG A 362 -3.70 4.55 -21.18
CA ARG A 362 -2.71 3.53 -21.54
C ARG A 362 -1.62 4.01 -22.52
N ARG A 363 -1.84 5.12 -23.23
CA ARG A 363 -0.83 5.74 -24.11
C ARG A 363 0.06 6.75 -23.40
N MET A 364 -0.31 7.14 -22.17
CA MET A 364 0.46 8.07 -21.34
C MET A 364 1.62 7.35 -20.65
N LYS A 365 2.63 8.11 -20.20
CA LYS A 365 3.77 7.55 -19.47
C LYS A 365 3.35 7.24 -18.03
N LEU A 366 3.48 5.98 -17.61
CA LEU A 366 3.34 5.58 -16.20
C LEU A 366 4.51 6.16 -15.38
N ILE A 367 4.22 7.02 -14.41
CA ILE A 367 5.22 7.66 -13.54
C ILE A 367 5.18 7.17 -12.09
N PHE A 368 4.06 6.57 -11.68
CA PHE A 368 3.91 5.96 -10.37
C PHE A 368 3.01 4.73 -10.47
N ASP A 369 3.36 3.69 -9.73
CA ASP A 369 2.63 2.43 -9.64
C ASP A 369 2.86 1.81 -8.26
N GLY A 370 1.86 1.91 -7.39
CA GLY A 370 1.91 1.45 -6.02
C GLY A 370 0.80 0.45 -5.74
N LEU A 371 1.13 -0.63 -5.02
CA LEU A 371 0.19 -1.62 -4.51
C LEU A 371 0.10 -1.50 -2.98
N THR A 372 -1.11 -1.48 -2.44
CA THR A 372 -1.36 -1.51 -0.98
C THR A 372 -1.46 -2.95 -0.44
N GLU A 373 -1.48 -3.11 0.88
CA GLU A 373 -1.52 -4.43 1.53
C GLU A 373 -2.79 -5.22 1.18
N GLU A 374 -3.91 -4.53 1.01
CA GLU A 374 -5.21 -5.07 0.58
C GLU A 374 -5.32 -5.28 -0.95
N GLY A 375 -4.22 -5.07 -1.68
CA GLY A 375 -4.15 -5.33 -3.12
C GLY A 375 -4.72 -4.22 -4.01
N THR A 376 -5.06 -3.05 -3.46
CA THR A 376 -5.51 -1.90 -4.26
C THR A 376 -4.31 -1.27 -4.97
N ARG A 377 -4.40 -1.12 -6.30
CA ARG A 377 -3.32 -0.57 -7.13
C ARG A 377 -3.62 0.87 -7.53
N TYR A 378 -2.68 1.75 -7.22
CA TYR A 378 -2.75 3.18 -7.48
C TYR A 378 -1.72 3.56 -8.53
N ARG A 379 -2.13 4.21 -9.61
CA ARG A 379 -1.22 4.60 -10.69
C ARG A 379 -1.36 6.06 -11.07
N ILE A 380 -0.24 6.67 -11.42
CA ILE A 380 -0.20 8.03 -11.98
C ILE A 380 0.43 7.95 -13.36
N TYR A 381 -0.30 8.48 -14.33
CA TYR A 381 0.10 8.61 -15.72
C TYR A 381 0.29 10.07 -16.08
N ASN A 382 1.23 10.36 -16.97
CA ASN A 382 1.56 11.72 -17.36
C ASN A 382 1.94 11.77 -18.86
N ASP A 383 1.42 12.75 -19.59
CA ASP A 383 1.75 13.00 -21.02
C ASP A 383 2.46 14.35 -21.25
N GLY A 384 2.85 15.02 -20.16
CA GLY A 384 3.47 16.34 -20.14
C GLY A 384 2.46 17.50 -20.03
N ARG A 385 1.18 17.28 -20.33
CA ARG A 385 0.10 18.27 -20.24
C ARG A 385 -0.95 17.91 -19.20
N GLN A 386 -1.18 16.63 -19.00
CA GLN A 386 -2.13 16.08 -18.05
C GLN A 386 -1.46 15.05 -17.16
N GLU A 387 -1.92 15.01 -15.92
CA GLU A 387 -1.67 13.93 -15.00
C GLU A 387 -2.99 13.21 -14.76
N VAL A 388 -3.04 11.91 -15.02
CA VAL A 388 -4.22 11.09 -14.78
C VAL A 388 -3.90 10.08 -13.69
N ARG A 389 -4.74 10.05 -12.66
CA ARG A 389 -4.61 9.11 -11.56
C ARG A 389 -5.70 8.06 -11.64
N THR A 390 -5.30 6.81 -11.50
CA THR A 390 -6.22 5.66 -11.54
C THR A 390 -6.11 4.82 -10.27
N VAL A 391 -7.22 4.18 -9.94
CA VAL A 391 -7.31 3.19 -8.87
C VAL A 391 -7.88 1.91 -9.46
N GLN A 392 -7.27 0.79 -9.13
CA GLN A 392 -7.75 -0.54 -9.45
C GLN A 392 -7.94 -1.30 -8.14
N GLU A 393 -9.20 -1.42 -7.72
CA GLU A 393 -9.57 -2.31 -6.63
C GLU A 393 -9.39 -3.77 -7.05
N HIS A 394 -9.35 -4.64 -6.04
CA HIS A 394 -9.25 -6.06 -6.26
C HIS A 394 -10.42 -6.61 -7.09
N ASP A 395 -10.12 -7.43 -8.11
CA ASP A 395 -11.08 -8.00 -9.09
C ASP A 395 -11.91 -6.96 -9.88
N GLN A 396 -11.52 -5.69 -9.83
CA GLN A 396 -12.17 -4.63 -10.58
C GLN A 396 -11.27 -4.13 -11.70
N GLY A 397 -11.93 -3.54 -12.71
CA GLY A 397 -11.24 -2.80 -13.75
C GLY A 397 -10.52 -1.59 -13.17
N GLU A 398 -9.44 -1.17 -13.82
CA GLU A 398 -8.81 0.13 -13.52
C GLU A 398 -9.80 1.26 -13.78
N THR A 399 -9.94 2.19 -12.84
CA THR A 399 -10.85 3.34 -12.95
C THR A 399 -10.07 4.65 -12.84
N VAL A 400 -10.43 5.64 -13.65
CA VAL A 400 -9.86 6.99 -13.55
C VAL A 400 -10.54 7.71 -12.39
N VAL A 401 -9.78 8.08 -11.36
CA VAL A 401 -10.31 8.76 -10.18
C VAL A 401 -10.14 10.27 -10.24
N VAL A 402 -9.08 10.78 -10.88
CA VAL A 402 -8.89 12.22 -11.08
C VAL A 402 -7.96 12.51 -12.27
N THR A 403 -8.22 13.63 -12.96
CA THR A 403 -7.34 14.20 -13.98
C THR A 403 -6.95 15.61 -13.58
N PHE A 404 -5.66 15.91 -13.64
CA PHE A 404 -5.11 17.24 -13.45
C PHE A 404 -4.55 17.76 -14.75
N THR A 405 -4.77 19.05 -15.03
CA THR A 405 -4.02 19.75 -16.07
C THR A 405 -2.77 20.34 -15.45
N LEU A 406 -1.62 20.03 -16.03
CA LEU A 406 -0.34 20.62 -15.66
C LEU A 406 -0.28 22.03 -16.25
N GLY A 407 -0.62 23.03 -15.45
CA GLY A 407 -0.35 24.42 -15.81
C GLY A 407 1.17 24.59 -15.95
N ARG A 408 1.63 25.21 -17.04
CA ARG A 408 2.97 25.82 -16.99
C ARG A 408 2.93 26.83 -15.84
N PRO A 409 3.94 26.87 -14.96
CA PRO A 409 4.00 27.90 -13.93
C PRO A 409 3.82 29.23 -14.66
N THR A 410 2.71 29.91 -14.40
CA THR A 410 2.56 31.29 -14.83
C THR A 410 3.73 32.00 -14.18
N PRO A 411 4.57 32.72 -14.94
CA PRO A 411 5.66 33.48 -14.36
C PRO A 411 5.05 34.28 -13.22
N SER A 412 5.46 33.96 -11.98
CA SER A 412 4.90 34.52 -10.74
C SER A 412 4.71 36.00 -10.97
N LYS A 413 3.45 36.51 -10.90
CA LYS A 413 3.08 37.89 -11.24
C LYS A 413 4.27 38.80 -11.02
N ALA A 414 5.05 39.02 -12.08
CA ALA A 414 6.16 39.94 -11.97
C ALA A 414 5.42 41.24 -11.69
N ASP A 415 5.72 41.90 -10.58
CA ASP A 415 4.93 43.02 -10.03
C ASP A 415 4.93 44.26 -10.94
N GLY A 416 5.25 44.10 -12.23
CA GLY A 416 5.11 45.07 -13.30
C GLY A 416 3.91 44.74 -14.19
N SER A 417 3.02 45.72 -14.33
CA SER A 417 2.06 45.80 -15.42
C SER A 417 2.76 45.59 -16.78
N ILE A 418 2.07 44.94 -17.73
CA ILE A 418 2.59 44.71 -19.08
C ILE A 418 2.94 46.07 -19.71
N SER A 419 4.19 46.21 -20.14
CA SER A 419 4.65 47.47 -20.74
C SER A 419 3.93 47.69 -22.06
N GLY A 420 3.37 48.89 -22.28
CA GLY A 420 2.75 49.25 -23.55
C GLY A 420 3.69 49.11 -24.77
N LYS A 421 5.01 49.07 -24.53
CA LYS A 421 6.04 48.89 -25.56
C LYS A 421 6.30 47.44 -25.95
N GLU A 422 5.73 46.46 -25.24
CA GLU A 422 5.90 45.06 -25.60
C GLU A 422 5.29 44.75 -26.97
N SER A 423 6.00 43.91 -27.74
CA SER A 423 5.52 43.45 -29.04
C SER A 423 4.55 42.30 -28.82
N VAL A 424 3.35 42.42 -29.37
CA VAL A 424 2.44 41.30 -29.56
C VAL A 424 3.04 40.43 -30.66
N ILE A 425 3.26 39.16 -30.37
CA ILE A 425 3.86 38.20 -31.31
C ILE A 425 2.80 37.32 -31.98
N GLN A 426 1.70 37.05 -31.28
CA GLN A 426 0.63 36.20 -31.78
C GLN A 426 -0.72 36.62 -31.20
N VAL A 427 -1.75 36.64 -32.03
CA VAL A 427 -3.14 36.87 -31.63
C VAL A 427 -3.97 35.70 -32.10
N THR A 428 -4.68 35.06 -31.18
CA THR A 428 -5.49 33.87 -31.44
C THR A 428 -6.94 34.14 -31.04
N LEU A 429 -7.86 33.95 -31.99
CA LEU A 429 -9.30 34.00 -31.73
C LEU A 429 -9.78 32.60 -31.35
N CYS A 430 -10.40 32.49 -30.18
CA CYS A 430 -10.89 31.26 -29.59
C CYS A 430 -12.40 31.34 -29.40
N ALA A 431 -13.10 30.21 -29.59
CA ALA A 431 -14.51 30.05 -29.28
C ALA A 431 -14.71 28.88 -28.31
N GLY A 432 -15.19 29.15 -27.11
CA GLY A 432 -15.56 28.15 -26.10
C GLY A 432 -17.06 28.01 -25.99
N VAL A 433 -17.54 26.85 -25.54
CA VAL A 433 -18.96 26.68 -25.17
C VAL A 433 -19.16 27.34 -23.80
N GLY A 434 -19.93 28.42 -23.77
CA GLY A 434 -20.34 29.15 -22.58
C GLY A 434 -21.44 28.40 -21.85
N GLY A 435 -21.04 27.55 -20.90
CA GLY A 435 -21.97 26.82 -20.05
C GLY A 435 -21.21 26.33 -18.82
N GLU A 436 -21.22 27.16 -17.78
CA GLU A 436 -20.96 26.86 -16.36
C GLU A 436 -20.77 28.21 -15.64
N GLY A 437 -21.87 28.95 -15.49
CA GLY A 437 -22.02 29.65 -14.22
C GLY A 437 -22.13 28.58 -13.13
N PRO A 438 -21.79 28.87 -11.86
CA PRO A 438 -22.20 27.99 -10.78
C PRO A 438 -23.70 27.83 -10.90
N ILE A 439 -24.16 26.62 -11.23
CA ILE A 439 -25.57 26.27 -11.12
C ILE A 439 -25.84 26.34 -9.63
N SER A 440 -26.28 27.51 -9.16
CA SER A 440 -26.87 27.65 -7.85
C SER A 440 -28.10 26.76 -7.84
N SER A 441 -27.94 25.55 -7.30
CA SER A 441 -28.91 24.85 -6.46
C SER A 441 -30.34 25.40 -6.56
N LEU A 442 -31.04 25.01 -7.62
CA LEU A 442 -32.49 24.94 -7.64
C LEU A 442 -32.82 23.45 -7.75
N GLU A 443 -32.76 22.79 -6.60
CA GLU A 443 -33.46 21.54 -6.39
C GLU A 443 -34.96 21.85 -6.44
N GLY A 444 -35.58 21.48 -7.55
CA GLY A 444 -37.03 21.46 -7.71
C GLY A 444 -37.37 20.30 -8.65
N PRO A 445 -37.98 19.21 -8.17
CA PRO A 445 -38.43 18.13 -9.01
C PRO A 445 -39.84 18.48 -9.50
N GLU A 446 -39.96 18.88 -10.77
CA GLU A 446 -41.16 18.59 -11.57
C GLU A 446 -40.85 18.85 -13.04
N GLN A 447 -40.45 17.78 -13.71
CA GLN A 447 -40.40 17.69 -15.16
C GLN A 447 -41.83 17.74 -15.70
N LEU A 448 -42.25 18.92 -16.15
CA LEU A 448 -43.27 19.03 -17.18
C LEU A 448 -42.58 18.87 -18.53
N GLU A 449 -42.78 17.72 -19.15
CA GLU A 449 -42.44 17.44 -20.54
C GLU A 449 -43.20 18.41 -21.44
N MET A 450 -42.59 19.57 -21.75
CA MET A 450 -43.06 20.39 -22.86
C MET A 450 -42.47 19.83 -24.16
N GLU A 451 -43.27 19.02 -24.84
CA GLU A 451 -43.14 18.70 -26.26
C GLU A 451 -43.20 20.00 -27.08
N GLY A 452 -42.04 20.57 -27.36
CA GLY A 452 -41.91 21.82 -28.10
C GLY A 452 -40.45 22.17 -28.29
N GLY A 453 -39.73 21.31 -29.03
CA GLY A 453 -38.27 21.37 -29.24
C GLY A 453 -37.80 22.69 -29.86
N CYS A 454 -37.53 23.68 -29.01
CA CYS A 454 -36.63 24.76 -29.33
C CYS A 454 -35.24 24.29 -28.90
N GLU A 455 -34.43 23.80 -29.84
CA GLU A 455 -33.02 23.51 -29.59
C GLU A 455 -32.37 24.78 -29.05
N VAL A 456 -32.09 24.81 -27.74
CA VAL A 456 -31.35 25.91 -27.11
C VAL A 456 -29.97 25.89 -27.75
N MET A 457 -29.71 26.82 -28.66
CA MET A 457 -28.38 26.94 -29.25
C MET A 457 -27.36 27.15 -28.12
N PRO A 458 -26.27 26.36 -28.09
CA PRO A 458 -25.22 26.53 -27.10
C PRO A 458 -24.69 27.96 -27.21
N HIS A 459 -24.65 28.67 -26.08
CA HIS A 459 -24.07 30.01 -26.04
C HIS A 459 -22.57 29.87 -26.23
N TYR A 460 -22.03 30.40 -27.33
CA TYR A 460 -20.59 30.42 -27.55
C TYR A 460 -19.99 31.69 -26.93
N ARG A 461 -18.88 31.52 -26.21
CA ARG A 461 -18.04 32.62 -25.73
C ARG A 461 -16.83 32.77 -26.64
N PHE A 462 -16.64 33.97 -27.18
CA PHE A 462 -15.52 34.29 -28.03
C PHE A 462 -14.53 35.17 -27.28
N PHE A 463 -13.27 34.76 -27.26
CA PHE A 463 -12.21 35.57 -26.67
C PHE A 463 -10.99 35.59 -27.58
N VAL A 464 -10.23 36.67 -27.47
CA VAL A 464 -8.97 36.86 -28.18
C VAL A 464 -7.84 36.75 -27.16
N LEU A 465 -6.91 35.84 -27.43
CA LEU A 465 -5.68 35.65 -26.69
C LEU A 465 -4.51 36.28 -27.46
N ALA A 466 -3.92 37.32 -26.92
CA ALA A 466 -2.69 37.94 -27.43
C ALA A 466 -1.49 37.50 -26.59
N GLU A 467 -0.50 36.89 -27.22
CA GLU A 467 0.79 36.55 -26.61
C GLU A 467 1.80 37.65 -26.91
N THR A 468 2.49 38.15 -25.89
CA THR A 468 3.52 39.19 -26.00
C THR A 468 4.92 38.61 -25.88
N LYS A 469 5.90 39.37 -26.38
CA LYS A 469 7.33 39.13 -26.15
C LYS A 469 7.89 40.35 -25.43
N GLY A 470 8.04 40.22 -24.12
CA GLY A 470 8.61 41.24 -23.24
C GLY A 470 10.04 40.92 -22.82
N SER A 471 10.72 41.94 -22.28
CA SER A 471 12.05 41.78 -21.66
C SER A 471 12.01 41.02 -20.34
N ARG A 472 10.83 40.95 -19.70
CA ARG A 472 10.59 40.28 -18.41
C ARG A 472 9.92 38.91 -18.55
N GLY A 473 9.69 38.45 -19.78
CA GLY A 473 8.95 37.22 -20.07
C GLY A 473 7.91 37.43 -21.16
N ASN A 474 7.23 36.34 -21.51
CA ASN A 474 6.08 36.40 -22.41
C ASN A 474 4.83 36.55 -21.55
N HIS A 475 4.01 37.55 -21.86
CA HIS A 475 2.73 37.76 -21.20
C HIS A 475 1.57 37.32 -22.10
N ARG A 476 0.41 37.09 -21.50
CA ARG A 476 -0.82 36.71 -22.17
C ARG A 476 -1.89 37.70 -21.82
N ILE A 477 -2.50 38.30 -22.84
CA ILE A 477 -3.61 39.23 -22.69
C ILE A 477 -4.84 38.55 -23.24
N VAL A 478 -5.92 38.53 -22.46
CA VAL A 478 -7.22 38.04 -22.91
C VAL A 478 -8.19 39.20 -22.98
N THR A 479 -8.89 39.30 -24.10
CA THR A 479 -10.02 40.20 -24.25
C THR A 479 -11.24 39.41 -24.72
N GLU A 480 -12.36 39.58 -24.02
CA GLU A 480 -13.61 38.86 -24.26
C GLU A 480 -14.76 39.88 -24.27
N MET A 481 -15.71 39.73 -25.19
CA MET A 481 -16.94 40.51 -25.17
C MET A 481 -18.00 39.71 -24.40
N LEU A 482 -18.40 40.23 -23.25
CA LEU A 482 -19.41 39.64 -22.39
C LEU A 482 -20.81 39.80 -23.03
N SER A 483 -21.78 39.06 -22.52
CA SER A 483 -23.17 39.07 -23.00
C SER A 483 -23.87 40.43 -22.84
N ASP A 484 -23.39 41.27 -21.94
CA ASP A 484 -23.85 42.66 -21.74
C ASP A 484 -23.20 43.65 -22.73
N GLY A 485 -22.35 43.17 -23.65
CA GLY A 485 -21.58 43.98 -24.60
C GLY A 485 -20.28 44.54 -24.02
N THR A 486 -19.97 44.31 -22.74
CA THR A 486 -18.75 44.80 -22.10
C THR A 486 -17.54 44.02 -22.61
N VAL A 487 -16.51 44.73 -23.09
CA VAL A 487 -15.24 44.12 -23.51
C VAL A 487 -14.25 44.10 -22.35
N THR A 488 -13.87 42.92 -21.85
CA THR A 488 -12.88 42.74 -20.78
C THR A 488 -11.44 42.82 -21.31
N TRP A 489 -10.51 43.06 -20.39
CA TRP A 489 -9.06 43.01 -20.66
C TRP A 489 -8.38 42.47 -19.41
N GLU A 490 -7.85 41.26 -19.52
CA GLU A 490 -7.20 40.55 -18.43
C GLU A 490 -5.75 40.26 -18.82
N GLU A 491 -4.82 40.75 -18.01
CA GLU A 491 -3.39 40.48 -18.16
C GLU A 491 -3.02 39.26 -17.30
N ASP A 492 -2.42 38.25 -17.94
CA ASP A 492 -2.05 36.95 -17.39
C ASP A 492 -3.14 36.28 -16.54
N PRO A 493 -4.34 36.04 -17.10
CA PRO A 493 -5.41 35.40 -16.33
C PRO A 493 -4.96 34.00 -15.88
N PRO A 494 -5.13 33.64 -14.59
CA PRO A 494 -4.61 32.40 -14.04
C PRO A 494 -5.27 31.15 -14.63
N ASP A 495 -6.46 31.31 -15.22
CA ASP A 495 -7.27 30.25 -15.82
C ASP A 495 -7.12 30.17 -17.36
N ILE A 496 -6.15 30.86 -17.96
CA ILE A 496 -6.02 30.92 -19.43
C ILE A 496 -5.83 29.55 -20.09
N GLU A 497 -5.07 28.65 -19.47
CA GLU A 497 -4.89 27.30 -20.01
C GLU A 497 -6.20 26.51 -19.96
N HIS A 498 -7.00 26.69 -18.91
CA HIS A 498 -8.32 26.09 -18.81
C HIS A 498 -9.26 26.63 -19.90
N ARG A 499 -9.34 27.96 -20.08
CA ARG A 499 -10.13 28.59 -21.16
C ARG A 499 -9.68 28.10 -22.54
N ARG A 500 -8.38 28.05 -22.80
CA ARG A 500 -7.80 27.57 -24.07
C ARG A 500 -8.07 26.10 -24.33
N SER A 501 -8.04 25.25 -23.29
CA SER A 501 -8.30 23.81 -23.44
C SER A 501 -9.76 23.48 -23.80
N ARG A 502 -10.70 24.35 -23.38
CA ARG A 502 -12.14 24.20 -23.66
C ARG A 502 -12.58 24.91 -24.94
N ALA A 503 -11.72 25.72 -25.54
CA ALA A 503 -12.04 26.53 -26.70
C ALA A 503 -11.46 25.94 -27.99
N GLY A 504 -12.27 25.94 -29.05
CA GLY A 504 -11.79 25.74 -30.41
C GLY A 504 -11.01 26.97 -30.86
N VAL A 505 -9.85 26.78 -31.48
CA VAL A 505 -9.10 27.85 -32.13
C VAL A 505 -9.76 28.13 -33.48
N LEU A 506 -10.32 29.32 -33.65
CA LEU A 506 -10.94 29.75 -34.92
C LEU A 506 -9.91 30.35 -35.86
N ASN A 507 -9.01 31.17 -35.33
CA ASN A 507 -7.99 31.84 -36.13
C ASN A 507 -6.76 32.17 -35.30
N SER A 508 -5.59 32.25 -35.94
CA SER A 508 -4.34 32.65 -35.29
C SER A 508 -3.45 33.43 -36.26
N PHE A 509 -2.98 34.59 -35.83
CA PHE A 509 -2.18 35.51 -36.62
C PHE A 509 -0.88 35.86 -35.92
N ALA A 510 0.24 35.76 -36.63
CA ALA A 510 1.51 36.26 -36.16
C ALA A 510 1.60 37.78 -36.39
N CYS A 511 1.88 38.54 -35.33
CA CYS A 511 2.01 39.98 -35.40
C CYS A 511 3.49 40.37 -35.51
N LYS A 512 3.84 41.15 -36.54
CA LYS A 512 5.22 41.62 -36.76
C LYS A 512 5.50 43.01 -36.19
N SER A 513 4.47 43.83 -35.99
CA SER A 513 4.62 45.25 -35.68
C SER A 513 3.54 45.80 -34.74
N CYS A 514 2.80 44.93 -34.05
CA CYS A 514 1.75 45.36 -33.12
C CYS A 514 2.34 45.47 -31.70
N SER A 515 2.18 46.62 -31.06
CA SER A 515 2.52 46.81 -29.66
C SER A 515 1.29 46.64 -28.76
N VAL A 516 1.50 46.31 -27.49
CA VAL A 516 0.42 46.26 -26.49
C VAL A 516 -0.32 47.59 -26.40
N GLN A 517 0.40 48.71 -26.53
CA GLN A 517 -0.19 50.05 -26.59
C GLN A 517 -1.14 50.22 -27.79
N ALA A 518 -0.73 49.77 -28.98
CA ALA A 518 -1.59 49.81 -30.17
C ALA A 518 -2.85 48.95 -29.97
N LEU A 519 -2.72 47.80 -29.32
CA LEU A 519 -3.85 46.93 -28.98
C LEU A 519 -4.83 47.63 -27.99
N ARG A 520 -4.30 48.34 -26.98
CA ARG A 520 -5.10 49.15 -26.04
C ARG A 520 -5.81 50.31 -26.72
N GLU A 521 -5.15 51.00 -27.64
CA GLU A 521 -5.73 52.10 -28.43
C GLU A 521 -6.84 51.60 -29.34
N HIS A 522 -6.62 50.48 -30.04
CA HIS A 522 -7.65 49.86 -30.88
C HIS A 522 -8.89 49.45 -30.07
N ARG A 523 -8.70 48.89 -28.87
CA ARG A 523 -9.82 48.58 -27.95
C ARG A 523 -10.61 49.84 -27.58
N LYS A 524 -9.94 50.96 -27.29
CA LYS A 524 -10.62 52.23 -26.97
C LYS A 524 -11.42 52.77 -28.15
N GLU A 525 -10.85 52.71 -29.35
CA GLU A 525 -11.53 53.13 -30.58
C GLU A 525 -12.78 52.28 -30.84
N TRP A 526 -12.68 50.97 -30.63
CA TRP A 526 -13.81 50.05 -30.83
C TRP A 526 -14.92 50.27 -29.80
N LEU A 527 -14.57 50.41 -28.52
CA LEU A 527 -15.53 50.74 -27.46
C LEU A 527 -16.27 52.05 -27.73
N GLY A 528 -15.58 53.07 -28.28
CA GLY A 528 -16.21 54.35 -28.64
C GLY A 528 -17.13 54.30 -29.87
N LYS A 529 -17.11 53.23 -30.66
CA LYS A 529 -18.03 53.01 -31.79
C LYS A 529 -19.25 52.18 -31.39
N CYS A 530 -19.17 51.43 -30.29
CA CYS A 530 -20.25 50.57 -29.80
C CYS A 530 -21.14 51.27 -28.75
N SER A 531 -20.69 52.37 -28.16
CA SER A 531 -21.48 53.32 -27.37
C SER A 531 -22.19 54.33 -28.28
#